data_AF-A0A1U7N7E4-F1
#
_entry.id   AF-A0A1U7N7E4-F1
#
_cell.length_a   1.000
_cell.length_b   1.000
_cell.length_c   1.000
_cell.angle_alpha   90.00
_cell.angle_beta   90.00
_cell.angle_gamma   90.00
#
_symmetry.space_group_name_H-M   'P 1'
#
loop_
_entity.id
_entity.type
_entity.pdbx_description
1 polymer ?
#
loop_
_entity_poly.entity_id
_entity_poly.type
_entity_poly.pdbx_seq_one_letter_code
_entity_poly.pdbx_strand_id
1 'polypeptide(L)'
;MIEIRQTEAYSKWFSGLRDRQARARIDIRIRRLSMGNPGDVKPVGRGVSELRIDYGPGYRVYFLHRGSCVLDNNFPDIVDISRHFL
;
A
#
# COMPACT_ATOMS: atom_id res chain seq x y z
N MET A 1 1.99 -14.94 0.53
CA MET A 1 1.09 -13.77 0.41
C MET A 1 1.57 -12.75 1.43
N ILE A 2 1.79 -11.51 1.02
CA ILE A 2 2.25 -10.44 1.90
C ILE A 2 1.04 -9.96 2.71
N GLU A 3 1.18 -9.88 4.03
CA GLU A 3 0.18 -9.30 4.91
C GLU A 3 0.17 -7.78 4.74
N ILE A 4 -0.99 -7.20 4.37
CA ILE A 4 -1.16 -5.75 4.27
C ILE A 4 -1.79 -5.24 5.56
N ARG A 5 -1.10 -4.32 6.24
CA ARG A 5 -1.60 -3.58 7.39
C ARG A 5 -1.92 -2.15 6.99
N GLN A 6 -3.13 -1.70 7.34
CA GLN A 6 -3.58 -0.35 7.03
C GLN A 6 -3.38 0.54 8.26
N THR A 7 -2.72 1.69 8.07
CA THR A 7 -2.69 2.71 9.11
C THR A 7 -4.07 3.38 9.24
N GLU A 8 -4.35 3.94 10.42
CA GLU A 8 -5.59 4.70 10.65
C GLU A 8 -5.73 5.87 9.65
N ALA A 9 -4.62 6.52 9.29
CA ALA A 9 -4.60 7.60 8.31
C ALA A 9 -5.04 7.13 6.91
N TYR A 10 -4.59 5.94 6.48
CA TYR A 10 -5.06 5.33 5.25
C TYR A 10 -6.56 5.01 5.35
N SER A 11 -6.98 4.31 6.41
CA SER A 11 -8.37 3.84 6.57
C SER A 11 -9.37 5.00 6.54
N LYS A 12 -9.10 6.08 7.30
CA LYS A 12 -9.95 7.29 7.34
C LYS A 12 -10.03 7.98 5.98
N TRP A 13 -8.90 8.11 5.28
CA TRP A 13 -8.90 8.71 3.95
C TRP A 13 -9.68 7.86 2.96
N PHE A 14 -9.41 6.56 2.93
CA PHE A 14 -10.02 5.64 1.99
C PHE A 14 -11.53 5.56 2.18
N SER A 15 -12.02 5.54 3.43
CA SER A 15 -13.45 5.60 3.73
C SER A 15 -14.11 6.91 3.32
N GLY A 16 -13.35 8.02 3.34
CA GLY A 16 -13.83 9.35 2.91
C GLY A 16 -13.84 9.56 1.40
N LEU A 17 -13.28 8.64 0.61
CA LEU A 17 -13.19 8.80 -0.85
C LEU A 17 -14.56 8.54 -1.51
N ARG A 18 -15.19 9.62 -2.00
CA ARG A 18 -16.51 9.56 -2.66
C ARG A 18 -16.46 8.89 -4.03
N ASP A 19 -15.33 8.95 -4.70
CA ASP A 19 -15.14 8.31 -6.01
C ASP A 19 -15.01 6.79 -5.85
N ARG A 20 -16.09 6.08 -6.19
CA ARG A 20 -16.15 4.61 -6.13
C ARG A 20 -15.20 3.94 -7.12
N GLN A 21 -14.97 4.57 -8.27
CA GLN A 21 -14.10 4.07 -9.32
C GLN A 21 -12.62 4.20 -8.91
N ALA A 22 -12.28 5.27 -8.20
CA ALA A 22 -10.96 5.42 -7.56
C ALA A 22 -10.76 4.36 -6.47
N ARG A 23 -11.74 4.16 -5.58
CA ARG A 23 -11.67 3.15 -4.51
C ARG A 23 -11.39 1.75 -5.04
N ALA A 24 -12.15 1.31 -6.04
CA ALA A 24 -11.97 -0.01 -6.63
C ALA A 24 -10.58 -0.20 -7.25
N ARG A 25 -10.04 0.84 -7.93
CA ARG A 25 -8.69 0.80 -8.50
C ARG A 25 -7.61 0.72 -7.43
N ILE A 26 -7.75 1.46 -6.34
CA ILE A 26 -6.85 1.41 -5.18
C ILE A 26 -6.87 0.00 -4.56
N ASP A 27 -8.05 -0.57 -4.31
CA ASP A 27 -8.19 -1.92 -3.73
C ASP A 27 -7.54 -3.00 -4.62
N ILE A 28 -7.77 -2.94 -5.93
CA ILE A 28 -7.11 -3.84 -6.89
C ILE A 28 -5.59 -3.70 -6.79
N ARG A 29 -5.07 -2.48 -6.67
CA ARG A 29 -3.63 -2.24 -6.59
C ARG A 29 -3.02 -2.78 -5.31
N ILE A 30 -3.70 -2.60 -4.17
CA ILE A 30 -3.28 -3.15 -2.87
C ILE A 30 -3.33 -4.68 -2.89
N ARG A 31 -4.37 -5.27 -3.48
CA ARG A 31 -4.44 -6.74 -3.65
C ARG A 31 -3.31 -7.27 -4.53
N ARG A 32 -2.95 -6.55 -5.59
CA ARG A 32 -1.80 -6.94 -6.42
C ARG A 32 -0.47 -6.81 -5.67
N LEU A 33 -0.32 -5.76 -4.85
CA LEU A 33 0.82 -5.62 -3.93
C LEU A 33 0.91 -6.80 -2.97
N SER A 34 -0.19 -7.26 -2.37
CA SER A 34 -0.19 -8.42 -1.45
C SER A 34 0.22 -9.74 -2.12
N MET A 35 0.06 -9.82 -3.44
CA MET A 35 0.49 -10.95 -4.27
C MET A 35 1.91 -10.78 -4.84
N GLY A 36 2.64 -9.74 -4.44
CA GLY A 36 4.01 -9.48 -4.93
C GLY A 36 4.07 -8.88 -6.34
N ASN A 37 2.95 -8.36 -6.88
CA ASN A 37 2.90 -7.73 -8.20
C ASN A 37 2.42 -6.27 -8.14
N PRO A 38 3.16 -5.37 -7.48
CA PRO A 38 2.67 -4.03 -7.18
C PRO A 38 2.60 -3.10 -8.42
N GLY A 39 3.30 -3.44 -9.50
CA GLY A 39 3.36 -2.66 -10.74
C GLY A 39 4.11 -1.32 -10.58
N ASP A 40 3.45 -0.17 -10.83
CA ASP A 40 4.11 1.15 -10.81
C ASP A 40 4.35 1.60 -9.37
N VAL A 41 5.56 1.34 -8.90
CA VAL A 41 6.07 1.70 -7.58
C VAL A 41 7.36 2.48 -7.73
N LYS A 42 7.55 3.52 -6.91
CA LYS A 42 8.82 4.25 -6.81
C LYS A 42 9.26 4.38 -5.36
N PRO A 43 10.55 4.13 -5.03
CA PRO A 43 11.08 4.48 -3.72
C PRO A 43 11.06 6.00 -3.55
N VAL A 44 10.63 6.48 -2.38
CA VAL A 44 10.61 7.91 -2.03
C VAL A 44 11.52 8.24 -0.83
N GLY A 45 12.29 7.26 -0.35
CA GLY A 45 13.28 7.40 0.71
C GLY A 45 12.83 6.84 2.06
N ARG A 46 13.79 6.65 2.99
CA ARG A 46 13.56 6.12 4.35
C ARG A 46 12.79 4.78 4.38
N GLY A 47 13.02 3.93 3.38
CA GLY A 47 12.33 2.64 3.22
C GLY A 47 10.91 2.73 2.65
N VAL A 48 10.39 3.94 2.43
CA VAL A 48 9.03 4.18 1.94
C VAL A 48 9.01 4.09 0.41
N SER A 49 7.97 3.43 -0.09
CA SER A 49 7.67 3.34 -1.52
C SER A 49 6.30 3.95 -1.81
N GLU A 50 6.18 4.61 -2.95
CA GLU A 50 4.95 5.19 -3.48
C GLU A 50 4.35 4.23 -4.52
N LEU A 51 3.12 3.76 -4.28
CA LEU A 51 2.29 3.04 -5.23
C LEU A 51 1.46 4.03 -6.05
N ARG A 52 1.71 4.06 -7.36
CA ARG A 52 1.14 5.05 -8.27
C ARG A 52 -0.06 4.49 -9.00
N ILE A 53 -1.18 5.21 -8.92
CA ILE A 53 -2.44 4.87 -9.57
C ILE A 53 -2.83 6.04 -10.45
N ASP A 54 -2.63 5.85 -11.76
CA ASP A 54 -2.94 6.85 -12.78
C ASP A 54 -4.44 6.80 -13.13
N TYR A 55 -5.23 7.50 -12.33
CA TYR A 55 -6.67 7.65 -12.52
C TYR A 55 -7.15 8.93 -11.86
N GLY A 56 -8.00 9.69 -12.55
CA GLY A 56 -8.53 10.95 -12.07
C GLY A 56 -7.41 11.93 -11.70
N PRO A 57 -7.37 12.47 -10.47
CA PRO A 57 -6.32 13.42 -10.03
C PRO A 57 -4.93 12.78 -9.88
N GLY A 58 -4.81 11.46 -10.05
CA GLY A 58 -3.58 10.72 -9.77
C GLY A 58 -3.48 10.37 -8.29
N TYR A 59 -3.81 9.14 -7.94
CA TYR A 59 -3.78 8.67 -6.55
C TYR A 59 -2.41 8.04 -6.22
N ARG A 60 -2.00 8.23 -4.96
CA ARG A 60 -0.75 7.70 -4.39
C ARG A 60 -1.04 7.05 -3.05
N VAL A 61 -0.57 5.82 -2.88
CA VAL A 61 -0.57 5.12 -1.60
C VAL A 61 0.87 4.85 -1.23
N TYR A 62 1.28 5.26 -0.04
CA TYR A 62 2.65 5.05 0.41
C TYR A 62 2.71 3.81 1.28
N PHE A 63 3.80 3.07 1.22
CA PHE A 63 3.95 1.86 1.99
C PHE A 63 5.40 1.59 2.42
N LEU A 64 5.55 0.86 3.53
CA LEU A 64 6.81 0.39 4.07
C LEU A 64 6.79 -1.14 4.10
N HIS A 65 7.83 -1.77 3.55
CA HIS A 65 8.08 -3.18 3.81
C HIS A 65 8.71 -3.33 5.20
N ARG A 66 8.03 -4.03 6.11
CA ARG A 66 8.66 -4.50 7.32
C ARG A 66 9.30 -5.83 7.01
N GLY A 67 10.64 -5.84 6.97
CA GLY A 67 11.39 -7.08 6.84
C GLY A 67 10.95 -8.06 7.93
N SER A 68 10.68 -9.29 7.52
CA SER A 68 10.41 -10.41 8.41
C SER A 68 11.61 -10.58 9.33
N CYS A 69 11.41 -10.41 10.64
CA CYS A 69 12.42 -10.83 11.61
C CYS A 69 12.56 -12.35 11.45
N VAL A 70 13.65 -12.77 10.80
CA VAL A 70 13.94 -14.16 10.43
C VAL A 70 14.35 -14.91 11.69
N LEU A 71 13.38 -15.36 12.49
CA LEU A 71 13.61 -16.43 13.47
C LEU A 71 12.65 -17.60 13.32
N ASP A 72 11.63 -17.49 12.46
CA ASP A 72 10.81 -18.65 12.08
C ASP A 72 10.25 -18.47 10.66
N ASN A 73 10.40 -19.51 9.83
CA ASN A 73 10.03 -19.52 8.40
C ASN A 73 8.50 -19.50 8.13
N ASN A 74 7.68 -19.09 9.10
CA ASN A 74 6.22 -19.13 9.05
C ASN A 74 5.54 -17.76 9.13
N PHE A 75 6.28 -16.65 9.16
CA PHE A 75 5.68 -15.32 9.19
C PHE A 75 5.51 -14.75 7.77
N PRO A 76 4.31 -14.25 7.41
CA PRO A 76 4.13 -13.54 6.15
C PRO A 76 4.92 -12.24 6.19
N ASP A 77 5.53 -11.86 5.07
CA ASP A 77 6.10 -10.52 4.90
C ASP A 77 5.00 -9.47 5.16
N ILE A 78 5.32 -8.41 5.90
CA ILE A 78 4.33 -7.39 6.31
C ILE A 78 4.60 -6.09 5.54
N VAL A 79 3.53 -5.47 5.06
CA VAL A 79 3.56 -4.13 4.47
C VAL A 79 2.56 -3.22 5.17
N ASP A 80 3.04 -2.09 5.69
CA ASP A 80 2.18 -1.03 6.22
C ASP A 80 1.84 -0.03 5.12
N ILE A 81 0.56 0.33 4.95
CA ILE A 81 0.12 1.36 4.00
C ILE A 81 -0.37 2.63 4.72
N SER A 82 -0.02 3.80 4.18
CA SER A 82 -0.40 5.12 4.68
C SER A 82 -0.66 6.10 3.54
N ARG A 83 -1.44 7.15 3.84
CA ARG A 83 -1.53 8.33 2.98
C ARG A 83 -0.41 9.35 3.24
N HIS A 84 0.21 9.29 4.42
CA HIS A 84 1.29 10.20 4.82
C HIS A 84 2.43 9.37 5.42
N PHE A 85 3.53 9.29 4.69
CA PHE A 85 4.83 8.86 5.22
C PHE A 85 5.92 9.93 4.98
N LEU A 86 5.52 11.07 4.38
CA LEU A 86 6.29 12.28 4.16
C LEU A 86 5.72 13.39 5.05
#